data_AF-A0A2M9E398-F1
#
_entry.id   AF-A0A2M9E398-F1
#
_cell.length_a   1.000
_cell.length_b   1.000
_cell.length_c   1.000
_cell.angle_alpha   90.00
_cell.angle_beta   90.00
_cell.angle_gamma   90.00
#
_symmetry.space_group_name_H-M   'P 1'
#
loop_
_entity.id
_entity.type
_entity.pdbx_description
1 polymer ?
#
loop_
_entity_poly.entity_id
_entity_poly.type
_entity_poly.pdbx_seq_one_letter_code
_entity_poly.pdbx_strand_id
1 'polypeptide(L)'
;MADAELRLALLIDADNAPASKIEPILTELARHGVANVRRAYGNWKNPHLKGWEAALHAHAIRPIQQFAYTSGKNASDMAMVIDAMDLLYGRTLDGVAIVSSDADFTPLVMRLRHDNLRVFGFGEEKTPEPFVKACSTFLYLEKLGVLDNGDTPAAKPKTAAQLRGDAALVQLLRSAVQASADESGWTHLGAVGSHVANQGSFDSRNYGYRKLSDLIEATGLFEVRRSGQAVELRELPNAPARRPRRGGSNAG
;
A
#
# COMPACT_ATOMS: atom_id res chain seq x y z
N MET A 1 -2.83 27.02 -4.93
CA MET A 1 -2.58 26.83 -3.48
C MET A 1 -1.43 25.85 -3.38
N ALA A 2 -0.36 26.16 -2.64
CA ALA A 2 0.73 25.21 -2.45
C ALA A 2 0.14 23.92 -1.84
N ASP A 3 0.49 22.77 -2.41
CA ASP A 3 0.05 21.47 -1.90
C ASP A 3 0.58 21.32 -0.47
N ALA A 4 -0.33 21.35 0.51
CA ALA A 4 0.07 21.31 1.92
C ALA A 4 0.54 19.90 2.23
N GLU A 5 1.78 19.78 2.70
CA GLU A 5 2.36 18.50 3.11
C GLU A 5 1.51 17.86 4.21
N LEU A 6 1.15 16.58 4.04
CA LEU A 6 0.25 15.89 4.96
C LEU A 6 0.92 15.68 6.32
N ARG A 7 0.18 15.94 7.40
CA ARG A 7 0.61 15.67 8.77
C ARG A 7 0.11 14.30 9.17
N LEU A 8 1.04 13.39 9.40
CA LEU A 8 0.76 11.97 9.60
C LEU A 8 1.11 11.54 11.03
N ALA A 9 0.31 10.64 11.58
CA ALA A 9 0.70 9.85 12.76
C ALA A 9 1.15 8.46 12.33
N LEU A 10 2.28 7.99 12.85
CA LEU A 10 2.78 6.63 12.70
C LEU A 10 2.56 5.88 14.02
N LEU A 11 1.67 4.89 13.99
CA LEU A 11 1.33 4.04 15.12
C LEU A 11 1.78 2.62 14.82
N ILE A 12 2.62 2.08 15.69
CA ILE A 12 3.34 0.83 15.45
C ILE A 12 3.00 -0.18 16.53
N ASP A 13 2.48 -1.33 16.11
CA ASP A 13 2.36 -2.52 16.95
C ASP A 13 3.74 -3.19 17.04
N ALA A 14 4.53 -2.82 18.06
CA ALA A 14 5.91 -3.29 18.20
C ALA A 14 5.98 -4.74 18.69
N ASP A 15 4.92 -5.25 19.34
CA ASP A 15 4.84 -6.64 19.76
C ASP A 15 4.82 -7.59 18.55
N ASN A 16 4.23 -7.16 17.42
CA ASN A 16 4.09 -7.98 16.23
C ASN A 16 4.91 -7.50 15.01
N ALA A 17 5.39 -6.26 14.98
CA ALA A 17 6.19 -5.73 13.88
C ALA A 17 7.71 -5.87 14.12
N PRO A 18 8.50 -6.18 13.07
CA PRO A 18 9.95 -6.22 13.17
C PRO A 18 10.58 -4.82 13.13
N ALA A 19 11.44 -4.50 14.11
CA ALA A 19 12.15 -3.22 14.19
C ALA A 19 12.95 -2.87 12.91
N SER A 20 13.49 -3.89 12.22
CA SER A 20 14.28 -3.72 10.99
C SER A 20 13.49 -3.15 9.81
N LYS A 21 12.16 -3.13 9.86
CA LYS A 21 11.32 -2.58 8.80
C LYS A 21 10.96 -1.11 8.98
N ILE A 22 11.31 -0.51 10.12
CA ILE A 22 10.93 0.87 10.44
C ILE A 22 11.53 1.90 9.49
N GLU A 23 12.81 1.80 9.18
CA GLU A 23 13.45 2.73 8.26
C GLU A 23 12.81 2.69 6.86
N PRO A 24 12.61 1.52 6.22
CA PRO A 24 11.83 1.43 4.99
C PRO A 24 10.41 2.00 5.09
N ILE A 25 9.69 1.79 6.20
CA ILE A 25 8.35 2.35 6.42
C ILE A 25 8.39 3.87 6.50
N LEU A 26 9.35 4.46 7.23
CA LEU A 26 9.49 5.90 7.37
C LEU A 26 9.86 6.57 6.05
N THR A 27 10.81 5.99 5.31
CA THR A 27 11.18 6.44 3.96
C THR A 27 9.99 6.42 3.02
N GLU A 28 9.15 5.40 3.14
CA GLU A 28 7.92 5.30 2.36
C GLU A 28 6.89 6.34 2.77
N LEU A 29 6.63 6.48 4.07
CA LEU A 29 5.66 7.42 4.61
C LEU A 29 6.04 8.88 4.27
N ALA A 30 7.33 9.20 4.24
CA ALA A 30 7.87 10.51 3.88
C ALA A 30 7.52 10.94 2.44
N ARG A 31 7.15 10.00 1.55
CA ARG A 31 6.68 10.32 0.19
C ARG A 31 5.26 10.87 0.17
N HIS A 32 4.49 10.65 1.24
CA HIS A 32 3.09 11.10 1.36
C HIS A 32 2.97 12.33 2.26
N GLY A 33 3.84 12.45 3.26
CA GLY A 33 3.86 13.59 4.17
C GLY A 33 4.79 13.38 5.35
N VAL A 34 4.68 14.22 6.36
CA VAL A 34 5.56 14.19 7.54
C VAL A 34 4.89 13.40 8.66
N ALA A 35 5.62 12.42 9.20
CA ALA A 35 5.22 11.73 10.41
C ALA A 35 5.54 12.58 11.65
N ASN A 36 4.62 13.48 12.02
CA ASN A 36 4.72 14.39 13.18
C ASN A 36 4.56 13.64 14.51
N VAL A 37 3.73 12.60 14.53
CA VAL A 37 3.54 11.73 15.68
C VAL A 37 4.12 10.37 15.34
N ARG A 38 5.00 9.83 16.19
CA ARG A 38 5.60 8.50 16.01
C ARG A 38 5.56 7.76 17.33
N ARG A 39 4.78 6.70 17.39
CA ARG A 39 4.55 5.92 18.62
C ARG A 39 4.63 4.45 18.33
N ALA A 40 5.33 3.73 19.20
CA ALA A 40 5.39 2.29 19.18
C ALA A 40 4.77 1.74 20.47
N TYR A 41 3.89 0.75 20.34
CA TYR A 41 3.13 0.17 21.45
C TYR A 41 3.63 -1.24 21.66
N GLY A 42 3.96 -1.56 22.91
CA GLY A 42 4.37 -2.91 23.25
C GLY A 42 4.75 -3.05 24.71
N ASN A 43 5.05 -4.28 25.10
CA ASN A 43 5.58 -4.56 26.42
C ASN A 43 7.11 -4.50 26.39
N TRP A 44 7.73 -3.35 26.68
CA TRP A 44 9.19 -3.17 26.65
C TRP A 44 9.96 -4.00 27.69
N LYS A 45 9.27 -4.70 28.60
CA LYS A 45 9.89 -5.75 29.45
C LYS A 45 10.09 -7.07 28.70
N ASN A 46 9.44 -7.27 27.55
CA ASN A 46 9.57 -8.46 26.73
C ASN A 46 10.97 -8.49 26.06
N PRO A 47 11.78 -9.54 26.29
CA PRO A 47 13.10 -9.66 25.66
C PRO A 47 13.09 -9.63 24.13
N HIS A 48 11.99 -10.01 23.48
CA HIS A 48 11.86 -9.95 22.01
C HIS A 48 11.94 -8.52 21.47
N LEU A 49 11.53 -7.52 22.27
CA LEU A 49 11.55 -6.11 21.87
C LEU A 49 12.90 -5.43 22.04
N LYS A 50 13.95 -6.11 22.52
CA LYS A 50 15.28 -5.49 22.69
C LYS A 50 15.83 -4.88 21.40
N GLY A 51 15.51 -5.47 20.24
CA GLY A 51 15.93 -4.95 18.94
C GLY A 51 15.30 -3.60 18.57
N TRP A 52 14.22 -3.19 19.25
CA TRP A 52 13.56 -1.91 19.01
C TRP A 52 14.29 -0.72 19.62
N GLU A 53 15.05 -0.88 20.70
CA GLU A 53 15.65 0.24 21.44
C GLU A 53 16.47 1.15 20.50
N ALA A 54 17.33 0.56 19.68
CA ALA A 54 18.13 1.30 18.69
C ALA A 54 17.24 2.02 17.66
N ALA A 55 16.20 1.36 17.14
CA ALA A 55 15.28 1.93 16.16
C ALA A 55 14.44 3.09 16.75
N LEU A 56 14.00 2.97 18.00
CA LEU A 56 13.25 4.01 18.70
C LEU A 56 14.07 5.29 18.82
N HIS A 57 15.33 5.18 19.26
CA HIS A 57 16.25 6.30 19.40
C HIS A 57 16.61 6.92 18.05
N ALA A 58 16.98 6.09 17.07
CA ALA A 58 17.42 6.55 15.76
C ALA A 58 16.33 7.34 15.00
N HIS A 59 15.06 6.98 15.20
CA HIS A 59 13.95 7.54 14.44
C HIS A 59 13.00 8.44 15.24
N ALA A 60 13.39 8.81 16.47
CA ALA A 60 12.58 9.61 17.40
C ALA A 60 11.17 9.05 17.59
N ILE A 61 11.05 7.74 17.77
CA ILE A 61 9.78 7.06 18.01
C ILE A 61 9.56 6.95 19.51
N ARG A 62 8.42 7.46 20.00
CA ARG A 62 8.09 7.38 21.41
C ARG A 62 7.62 5.97 21.78
N PRO A 63 8.27 5.28 22.73
CA PRO A 63 7.77 4.03 23.26
C PRO A 63 6.56 4.27 24.17
N ILE A 64 5.49 3.51 23.96
CA ILE A 64 4.30 3.44 24.80
C ILE A 64 4.30 2.07 25.47
N GLN A 65 4.64 2.03 26.76
CA GLN A 65 4.68 0.80 27.55
C GLN A 65 3.27 0.32 27.85
N GLN A 66 2.98 -0.95 27.57
CA GLN A 66 1.81 -1.64 28.09
C GLN A 66 2.22 -2.94 28.76
N PHE A 67 1.81 -3.12 30.02
CA PHE A 67 2.08 -4.37 30.73
C PHE A 67 1.04 -5.42 30.32
N ALA A 68 1.50 -6.63 30.03
CA ALA A 68 0.62 -7.76 29.85
C ALA A 68 0.09 -8.22 31.22
N TYR A 69 -1.14 -7.83 31.57
CA TYR A 69 -1.80 -8.28 32.82
C TYR A 69 -2.14 -9.78 32.81
N THR A 70 -2.24 -10.35 31.61
CA THR A 70 -2.44 -11.78 31.34
C THR A 70 -1.81 -12.08 29.98
N SER A 71 -1.05 -13.17 29.88
CA SER A 71 -0.37 -13.57 28.65
C SER A 71 -1.36 -13.74 27.50
N GLY A 72 -1.04 -13.16 26.33
CA GLY A 72 -1.85 -13.30 25.11
C GLY A 72 -3.07 -12.38 25.01
N LYS A 73 -3.13 -11.27 25.76
CA LYS A 73 -4.18 -10.26 25.61
C LYS A 73 -3.66 -9.00 24.91
N ASN A 74 -4.55 -8.44 24.08
CA ASN A 74 -4.37 -7.31 23.17
C ASN A 74 -4.27 -5.94 23.88
N ALA A 75 -3.51 -5.84 24.98
CA ALA A 75 -3.43 -4.63 25.79
C ALA A 75 -2.68 -3.49 25.07
N SER A 76 -1.61 -3.82 24.36
CA SER A 76 -0.90 -2.90 23.46
C SER A 76 -1.81 -2.43 22.32
N ASP A 77 -2.58 -3.33 21.74
CA ASP A 77 -3.54 -3.00 20.67
C ASP A 77 -4.61 -2.04 21.17
N MET A 78 -5.24 -2.33 22.31
CA MET A 78 -6.24 -1.45 22.92
C MET A 78 -5.66 -0.05 23.21
N ALA A 79 -4.43 0.02 23.74
CA ALA A 79 -3.77 1.30 23.97
C ALA A 79 -3.51 2.05 22.66
N MET A 80 -3.11 1.36 21.59
CA MET A 80 -2.95 1.95 20.27
C MET A 80 -4.27 2.46 19.70
N VAL A 81 -5.38 1.71 19.85
CA VAL A 81 -6.71 2.14 19.42
C VAL A 81 -7.16 3.40 20.17
N ILE A 82 -7.03 3.42 21.51
CA ILE A 82 -7.38 4.59 22.33
C ILE A 82 -6.61 5.82 21.85
N ASP A 83 -5.30 5.68 21.68
CA ASP A 83 -4.45 6.80 21.31
C ASP A 83 -4.67 7.26 19.86
N ALA A 84 -5.01 6.34 18.94
CA ALA A 84 -5.46 6.68 17.59
C ALA A 84 -6.75 7.51 17.61
N MET A 85 -7.70 7.18 18.49
CA MET A 85 -8.94 7.93 18.64
C MET A 85 -8.70 9.31 19.27
N ASP A 86 -7.80 9.43 20.23
CA ASP A 86 -7.42 10.73 20.80
C ASP A 86 -6.76 11.64 19.74
N LEU A 87 -5.86 11.08 18.92
CA LEU A 87 -5.23 11.78 17.80
C LEU A 87 -6.25 12.23 16.74
N LEU A 88 -7.23 11.37 16.44
CA LEU A 88 -8.34 11.68 15.54
C LEU A 88 -9.14 12.90 16.03
N TYR A 89 -9.54 12.90 17.31
CA TYR A 89 -10.31 14.01 17.88
C TYR A 89 -9.49 15.29 18.09
N GLY A 90 -8.16 15.19 18.13
CA GLY A 90 -7.27 16.35 18.07
C GLY A 90 -7.39 17.17 16.77
N ARG A 91 -7.85 16.57 15.66
CA ARG A 91 -8.08 17.22 14.34
C ARG A 91 -6.88 17.98 13.76
N THR A 92 -5.66 17.57 14.12
CA THR A 92 -4.41 18.17 13.61
C THR A 92 -3.70 17.31 12.58
N LEU A 93 -4.27 16.17 12.21
CA LEU A 93 -3.65 15.18 11.32
C LEU A 93 -4.49 14.98 10.07
N ASP A 94 -3.81 14.72 8.97
CA ASP A 94 -4.41 14.47 7.66
C ASP A 94 -4.42 12.94 7.35
N GLY A 95 -3.69 12.15 8.14
CA GLY A 95 -3.68 10.69 8.02
C GLY A 95 -3.00 9.95 9.17
N VAL A 96 -3.21 8.64 9.20
CA VAL A 96 -2.62 7.71 10.16
C VAL A 96 -2.00 6.52 9.42
N ALA A 97 -0.75 6.23 9.72
CA ALA A 97 -0.07 5.01 9.35
C ALA A 97 -0.16 4.00 10.50
N ILE A 98 -0.66 2.79 10.20
CA ILE A 98 -0.75 1.67 11.14
C ILE A 98 0.18 0.58 10.67
N VAL A 99 1.16 0.24 11.51
CA VAL A 99 2.08 -0.88 11.26
C VAL A 99 1.60 -2.08 12.07
N SER A 100 0.82 -2.96 11.45
CA SER A 100 0.37 -4.24 12.00
C SER A 100 -0.14 -5.15 10.87
N SER A 101 -0.13 -6.46 11.12
CA SER A 101 -0.77 -7.46 10.24
C SER A 101 -2.07 -8.02 10.87
N ASP A 102 -2.48 -7.50 12.02
CA ASP A 102 -3.70 -7.94 12.71
C ASP A 102 -4.95 -7.29 12.11
N ALA A 103 -5.92 -8.13 11.74
CA ALA A 103 -7.17 -7.67 11.17
C ALA A 103 -8.14 -7.10 12.22
N ASP A 104 -7.88 -7.28 13.51
CA ASP A 104 -8.67 -6.69 14.59
C ASP A 104 -8.63 -5.14 14.58
N PHE A 105 -7.66 -4.53 13.89
CA PHE A 105 -7.63 -3.08 13.65
C PHE A 105 -8.59 -2.60 12.55
N THR A 106 -9.27 -3.50 11.82
CA THR A 106 -10.19 -3.11 10.73
C THR A 106 -11.26 -2.09 11.15
N PRO A 107 -11.94 -2.22 12.31
CA PRO A 107 -12.91 -1.21 12.76
C PRO A 107 -12.29 0.17 13.02
N LEU A 108 -11.05 0.21 13.54
CA LEU A 108 -10.32 1.47 13.72
C LEU A 108 -10.05 2.14 12.37
N VAL A 109 -9.56 1.37 11.38
CA VAL A 109 -9.29 1.89 10.03
C VAL A 109 -10.56 2.48 9.41
N MET A 110 -11.67 1.75 9.50
CA MET A 110 -12.96 2.22 8.99
C MET A 110 -13.41 3.51 9.69
N ARG A 111 -13.23 3.60 11.02
CA ARG A 111 -13.58 4.80 11.79
C ARG A 111 -12.74 6.00 11.38
N LEU A 112 -11.42 5.84 11.24
CA LEU A 112 -10.50 6.90 10.81
C LEU A 112 -10.87 7.41 9.40
N ARG A 113 -11.15 6.49 8.47
CA ARG A 113 -11.57 6.85 7.11
C ARG A 113 -12.93 7.55 7.07
N HIS A 114 -13.86 7.17 7.94
CA HIS A 114 -15.15 7.83 8.05
C HIS A 114 -15.02 9.31 8.42
N ASP A 115 -14.01 9.66 9.21
CA ASP A 115 -13.65 11.05 9.54
C ASP A 115 -12.68 11.70 8.53
N ASN A 116 -12.56 11.14 7.32
CA ASN A 116 -11.75 11.63 6.20
C ASN A 116 -10.22 11.59 6.41
N LEU A 117 -9.71 10.82 7.36
CA LEU A 117 -8.27 10.59 7.44
C LEU A 117 -7.82 9.55 6.41
N ARG A 118 -6.67 9.80 5.79
CA ARG A 118 -5.99 8.80 4.96
C ARG A 118 -5.36 7.75 5.88
N VAL A 119 -5.68 6.47 5.64
CA VAL A 119 -5.10 5.38 6.45
C VAL A 119 -4.12 4.57 5.61
N PHE A 120 -2.85 4.57 6.04
CA PHE A 120 -1.77 3.80 5.44
C PHE A 120 -1.52 2.54 6.26
N GLY A 121 -1.84 1.37 5.73
CA GLY A 121 -1.54 0.09 6.38
C GLY A 121 -0.16 -0.44 5.97
N PHE A 122 0.60 -0.95 6.94
CA PHE A 122 1.86 -1.64 6.71
C PHE A 122 1.81 -2.99 7.41
N GLY A 123 1.94 -4.08 6.66
CA GLY A 123 1.90 -5.43 7.21
C GLY A 123 2.49 -6.47 6.26
N GLU A 124 2.52 -7.72 6.69
CA GLU A 124 3.09 -8.84 5.92
C GLU A 124 2.15 -9.30 4.80
N GLU A 125 2.66 -10.04 3.81
CA GLU A 125 1.82 -10.57 2.71
C GLU A 125 0.69 -11.49 3.19
N LYS A 126 0.84 -12.12 4.36
CA LYS A 126 -0.18 -12.97 4.98
C LYS A 126 -1.34 -12.19 5.63
N THR A 127 -1.28 -10.86 5.62
CA THR A 127 -2.30 -10.00 6.24
C THR A 127 -3.68 -10.25 5.63
N PRO A 128 -4.74 -10.45 6.45
CA PRO A 128 -6.08 -10.73 5.92
C PRO A 128 -6.62 -9.64 4.99
N GLU A 129 -7.24 -10.07 3.90
CA GLU A 129 -7.78 -9.18 2.85
C GLU A 129 -8.77 -8.11 3.36
N PRO A 130 -9.64 -8.38 4.36
CA PRO A 130 -10.53 -7.35 4.90
C PRO A 130 -9.79 -6.13 5.47
N PHE A 131 -8.69 -6.36 6.19
CA PHE A 131 -7.88 -5.27 6.76
C PHE A 131 -7.15 -4.51 5.66
N VAL A 132 -6.56 -5.24 4.70
CA VAL A 132 -5.91 -4.65 3.52
C VAL A 132 -6.87 -3.70 2.80
N LYS A 133 -8.09 -4.17 2.45
CA LYS A 133 -9.11 -3.38 1.74
C LYS A 133 -9.68 -2.22 2.55
N ALA A 134 -9.65 -2.32 3.88
CA ALA A 134 -10.11 -1.24 4.73
C ALA A 134 -9.18 -0.02 4.64
N CYS A 135 -7.88 -0.20 4.41
CA CYS A 135 -6.93 0.90 4.30
C CYS A 135 -7.11 1.74 3.03
N SER A 136 -6.73 3.01 3.08
CA SER A 136 -6.64 3.87 1.89
C SER A 136 -5.49 3.41 0.99
N THR A 137 -4.39 2.97 1.58
CA THR A 137 -3.25 2.36 0.89
C THR A 137 -2.68 1.29 1.80
N PHE A 138 -2.35 0.13 1.26
CA PHE A 138 -1.71 -0.94 2.03
C PHE A 138 -0.40 -1.35 1.36
N LEU A 139 0.67 -1.41 2.15
CA LEU A 139 2.02 -1.70 1.69
C LEU A 139 2.59 -2.91 2.41
N TYR A 140 3.05 -3.89 1.62
CA TYR A 140 3.63 -5.11 2.17
C TYR A 140 5.09 -4.91 2.60
N LEU A 141 5.41 -5.28 3.85
CA LEU A 141 6.74 -5.09 4.44
C LEU A 141 7.87 -5.79 3.66
N GLU A 142 7.56 -6.88 2.99
CA GLU A 142 8.46 -7.66 2.14
C GLU A 142 8.88 -6.89 0.88
N LYS A 143 8.08 -5.91 0.46
CA LYS A 143 8.28 -5.12 -0.77
C LYS A 143 8.91 -3.75 -0.50
N LEU A 144 8.99 -3.33 0.76
CA LEU A 144 9.59 -2.06 1.17
C LEU A 144 11.11 -2.11 1.13
N GLY A 145 11.75 -1.00 0.71
CA GLY A 145 13.21 -0.83 0.63
C GLY A 145 13.86 -1.51 -0.58
N VAL A 146 13.18 -2.48 -1.18
CA VAL A 146 13.67 -3.24 -2.33
C VAL A 146 13.62 -2.42 -3.64
N LEU A 147 12.85 -1.33 -3.66
CA LEU A 147 12.68 -0.49 -4.83
C LEU A 147 13.52 0.80 -4.79
N ASP A 148 14.27 1.14 -3.75
CA ASP A 148 15.08 2.38 -3.73
C ASP A 148 16.57 2.15 -3.96
N ASN A 149 17.09 0.98 -3.59
CA ASN A 149 18.51 0.67 -3.71
C ASN A 149 18.80 0.07 -5.09
N GLY A 150 19.58 0.79 -5.91
CA GLY A 150 20.00 0.36 -7.24
C GLY A 150 20.87 -0.92 -7.30
N ASP A 151 21.25 -1.49 -6.15
CA ASP A 151 22.24 -2.58 -6.04
C ASP A 151 21.78 -3.79 -5.20
N THR A 152 20.50 -3.91 -4.85
CA THR A 152 19.96 -5.14 -4.23
C THR A 152 18.96 -5.78 -5.17
N PRO A 153 18.83 -7.12 -5.28
CA PRO A 153 17.91 -7.73 -6.21
C PRO A 153 16.50 -7.25 -5.87
N ALA A 154 15.94 -6.41 -6.74
CA ALA A 154 14.57 -5.96 -6.61
C ALA A 154 13.66 -7.19 -6.44
N ALA A 155 12.58 -7.06 -5.67
CA ALA A 155 11.49 -8.00 -5.65
C ALA A 155 11.09 -8.09 -7.12
N LYS A 156 11.35 -9.27 -7.72
CA LYS A 156 11.35 -9.39 -9.18
C LYS A 156 10.03 -8.81 -9.70
N PRO A 157 10.08 -7.79 -10.57
CA PRO A 157 8.87 -7.20 -11.11
C PRO A 157 8.00 -8.31 -11.66
N LYS A 158 6.71 -8.34 -11.28
CA LYS A 158 5.81 -9.37 -11.76
C LYS A 158 5.79 -9.33 -13.29
N THR A 159 6.03 -10.47 -13.93
CA THR A 159 6.04 -10.56 -15.39
C THR A 159 4.67 -10.21 -15.99
N ALA A 160 4.63 -9.82 -17.26
CA ALA A 160 3.38 -9.54 -17.96
C ALA A 160 2.36 -10.69 -17.83
N ALA A 161 2.81 -11.96 -17.84
CA ALA A 161 1.94 -13.12 -17.64
C ALA A 161 1.31 -13.16 -16.23
N GLN A 162 2.11 -12.86 -15.19
CA GLN A 162 1.61 -12.79 -13.81
C GLN A 162 0.66 -11.61 -13.61
N LEU A 163 0.94 -10.46 -14.23
CA LEU A 163 0.08 -9.28 -14.15
C LEU A 163 -1.26 -9.50 -14.86
N ARG A 164 -1.24 -10.10 -16.07
CA ARG A 164 -2.47 -10.44 -16.81
C ARG A 164 -3.27 -11.56 -16.14
N GLY A 165 -2.61 -12.42 -15.36
CA GLY A 165 -3.26 -13.47 -14.57
C GLY A 165 -3.98 -12.95 -13.32
N ASP A 166 -3.68 -11.73 -12.87
CA ASP A 166 -4.37 -11.08 -11.75
C ASP A 166 -5.65 -10.40 -12.26
N ALA A 167 -6.77 -11.12 -12.18
CA ALA A 167 -8.06 -10.66 -12.67
C ALA A 167 -8.52 -9.36 -11.99
N ALA A 168 -8.21 -9.18 -10.70
CA ALA A 168 -8.57 -7.98 -9.95
C ALA A 168 -7.78 -6.77 -10.46
N LEU A 169 -6.47 -6.91 -10.66
CA LEU A 169 -5.64 -5.86 -11.25
C LEU A 169 -6.12 -5.49 -12.66
N VAL A 170 -6.35 -6.48 -13.52
CA VAL A 170 -6.77 -6.25 -14.91
C VAL A 170 -8.12 -5.51 -14.94
N GLN A 171 -9.08 -5.96 -14.13
CA GLN A 171 -10.40 -5.33 -14.07
C GLN A 171 -10.32 -3.90 -13.54
N LEU A 172 -9.51 -3.66 -12.51
CA LEU A 172 -9.28 -2.34 -11.93
C LEU A 172 -8.73 -1.35 -12.97
N LEU A 173 -7.66 -1.73 -13.67
CA LEU A 173 -7.02 -0.88 -14.68
C LEU A 173 -7.94 -0.61 -15.87
N ARG A 174 -8.64 -1.63 -16.38
CA ARG A 174 -9.60 -1.47 -17.48
C ARG A 174 -10.76 -0.55 -17.10
N SER A 175 -11.35 -0.78 -15.93
CA SER A 175 -12.46 0.05 -15.44
C SER A 175 -12.04 1.51 -15.27
N ALA A 176 -10.83 1.75 -14.75
CA ALA A 176 -10.29 3.09 -14.56
C ALA A 176 -10.05 3.84 -15.88
N VAL A 177 -9.52 3.16 -16.90
CA VAL A 177 -9.34 3.73 -18.25
C VAL A 177 -10.71 4.00 -18.89
N GLN A 178 -11.62 3.02 -18.89
CA GLN A 178 -12.95 3.17 -19.51
C GLN A 178 -13.78 4.28 -18.87
N ALA A 179 -13.73 4.43 -17.54
CA ALA A 179 -14.46 5.48 -16.82
C ALA A 179 -13.91 6.90 -17.07
N SER A 180 -12.68 7.01 -17.56
CA SER A 180 -11.97 8.29 -17.74
C SER A 180 -11.62 8.58 -19.21
N ALA A 181 -12.12 7.77 -20.14
CA ALA A 181 -11.85 7.90 -21.57
C ALA A 181 -12.62 9.06 -22.20
N ASP A 182 -11.94 9.79 -23.08
CA ASP A 182 -12.55 10.80 -23.95
C ASP A 182 -13.29 10.15 -25.14
N GLU A 183 -13.89 10.98 -25.99
CA GLU A 183 -14.58 10.55 -27.22
C GLU A 183 -13.65 9.82 -28.21
N SER A 184 -12.32 10.01 -28.10
CA SER A 184 -11.30 9.34 -28.90
C SER A 184 -10.79 8.03 -28.27
N GLY A 185 -11.30 7.67 -27.10
CA GLY A 185 -10.89 6.49 -26.33
C GLY A 185 -9.56 6.64 -25.59
N TRP A 186 -9.01 7.86 -25.49
CA TRP A 186 -7.78 8.14 -24.75
C TRP A 186 -8.09 8.66 -23.34
N THR A 187 -7.15 8.43 -22.42
CA THR A 187 -7.29 8.82 -21.02
C THR A 187 -5.97 9.31 -20.46
N HIS A 188 -5.99 10.42 -19.71
CA HIS A 188 -4.80 10.86 -18.98
C HIS A 188 -4.47 9.95 -17.79
N LEU A 189 -3.19 9.58 -17.64
CA LEU A 189 -2.69 8.74 -16.55
C LEU A 189 -3.09 9.29 -15.16
N GLY A 190 -3.14 10.61 -14.99
CA GLY A 190 -3.57 11.23 -13.73
C GLY A 190 -5.02 10.91 -13.35
N ALA A 191 -5.93 10.84 -14.33
CA ALA A 191 -7.32 10.45 -14.11
C ALA A 191 -7.42 8.97 -13.75
N VAL A 192 -6.67 8.10 -14.45
CA VAL A 192 -6.56 6.67 -14.11
C VAL A 192 -6.02 6.49 -12.69
N GLY A 193 -4.94 7.19 -12.34
CA GLY A 193 -4.35 7.14 -11.00
C GLY A 193 -5.34 7.55 -9.92
N SER A 194 -6.09 8.62 -10.15
CA SER A 194 -7.14 9.09 -9.21
C SER A 194 -8.26 8.06 -9.06
N HIS A 195 -8.73 7.47 -10.16
CA HIS A 195 -9.75 6.44 -10.14
C HIS A 195 -9.29 5.18 -9.40
N VAL A 196 -8.06 4.74 -9.65
CA VAL A 196 -7.48 3.56 -9.01
C VAL A 196 -7.26 3.79 -7.52
N ALA A 197 -6.77 4.97 -7.12
CA ALA A 197 -6.61 5.35 -5.71
C ALA A 197 -7.94 5.38 -4.96
N ASN A 198 -9.06 5.66 -5.64
CA ASN A 198 -10.39 5.66 -5.04
C ASN A 198 -10.98 4.24 -4.84
N GLN A 199 -10.43 3.21 -5.49
CA GLN A 199 -10.93 1.83 -5.44
C GLN A 199 -10.37 1.00 -4.26
N GLY A 200 -9.82 1.66 -3.23
CA GLY A 200 -9.30 1.02 -2.02
C GLY A 200 -7.78 1.00 -1.96
N SER A 201 -7.20 -0.10 -1.48
CA SER A 201 -5.82 -0.19 -1.01
C SER A 201 -4.74 -0.40 -2.09
N PHE A 202 -5.01 -0.03 -3.33
CA PHE A 202 -4.12 -0.31 -4.46
C PHE A 202 -2.78 0.44 -4.35
N ASP A 203 -1.68 -0.26 -4.68
CA ASP A 203 -0.36 0.34 -4.84
C ASP A 203 0.47 -0.43 -5.88
N SER A 204 1.11 0.26 -6.83
CA SER A 204 1.89 -0.38 -7.90
C SER A 204 3.11 -1.15 -7.39
N ARG A 205 3.63 -0.79 -6.23
CA ARG A 205 4.82 -1.42 -5.64
C ARG A 205 4.52 -2.79 -5.07
N ASN A 206 3.24 -3.05 -4.77
CA ASN A 206 2.77 -4.40 -4.45
C ASN A 206 2.95 -5.40 -5.61
N TYR A 207 3.25 -4.88 -6.80
CA TYR A 207 3.53 -5.64 -8.03
C TYR A 207 5.01 -5.54 -8.47
N GLY A 208 5.86 -4.83 -7.72
CA GLY A 208 7.27 -4.61 -8.04
C GLY A 208 7.54 -3.40 -8.95
N TYR A 209 6.56 -2.49 -9.11
CA TYR A 209 6.68 -1.31 -9.97
C TYR A 209 6.62 -0.01 -9.18
N ARG A 210 7.60 0.87 -9.39
CA ARG A 210 7.72 2.16 -8.69
C ARG A 210 6.62 3.15 -9.06
N LYS A 211 6.18 3.14 -10.33
CA LYS A 211 5.18 4.05 -10.87
C LYS A 211 4.04 3.26 -11.46
N LEU A 212 2.83 3.84 -11.39
CA LEU A 212 1.65 3.31 -12.05
C LEU A 212 1.86 3.18 -13.57
N SER A 213 2.55 4.15 -14.21
CA SER A 213 2.89 4.08 -15.65
C SER A 213 3.64 2.80 -15.99
N ASP A 214 4.65 2.45 -15.19
CA ASP A 214 5.56 1.34 -15.47
C ASP A 214 4.82 0.00 -15.27
N LEU A 215 3.93 -0.07 -14.28
CA LEU A 215 3.04 -1.21 -14.08
C LEU A 215 2.11 -1.40 -15.28
N ILE A 216 1.44 -0.32 -15.72
CA ILE A 216 0.48 -0.34 -16.83
C ILE A 216 1.18 -0.77 -18.12
N GLU A 217 2.35 -0.21 -18.43
CA GLU A 217 3.15 -0.59 -19.59
C GLU A 217 3.54 -2.08 -19.52
N ALA A 218 3.97 -2.56 -18.34
CA ALA A 218 4.36 -3.95 -18.17
C ALA A 218 3.20 -4.95 -18.31
N THR A 219 1.95 -4.53 -18.10
CA THR A 219 0.80 -5.40 -18.43
C THR A 219 0.72 -5.69 -19.93
N GLY A 220 1.17 -4.77 -20.78
CA GLY A 220 1.00 -4.83 -22.24
C GLY A 220 -0.46 -4.94 -22.68
N LEU A 221 -1.40 -4.46 -21.87
CA LEU A 221 -2.84 -4.40 -22.18
C LEU A 221 -3.28 -3.03 -22.72
N PHE A 222 -2.41 -2.03 -22.63
CA PHE A 222 -2.71 -0.64 -22.94
C PHE A 222 -1.66 -0.07 -23.89
N GLU A 223 -2.11 0.77 -24.81
CA GLU A 223 -1.27 1.65 -25.58
C GLU A 223 -0.96 2.88 -24.73
N VAL A 224 0.33 3.26 -24.66
CA VAL A 224 0.79 4.38 -23.84
C VAL A 224 1.45 5.43 -24.74
N ARG A 225 0.91 6.64 -24.71
CA ARG A 225 1.44 7.80 -25.44
C ARG A 225 2.05 8.78 -24.46
N ARG A 226 3.27 9.24 -24.74
CA ARG A 226 3.97 10.25 -23.94
C ARG A 226 4.14 11.50 -24.78
N SER A 227 3.56 12.62 -24.35
CA SER A 227 3.69 13.94 -24.97
C SER A 227 4.16 14.94 -23.93
N GLY A 228 5.48 15.19 -23.89
CA GLY A 228 6.11 15.98 -22.84
C GLY A 228 5.94 15.34 -21.45
N GLN A 229 5.29 16.05 -20.52
CA GLN A 229 4.94 15.54 -19.19
C GLN A 229 3.60 14.78 -19.16
N ALA A 230 2.79 14.88 -20.21
CA ALA A 230 1.50 14.21 -20.27
C ALA A 230 1.68 12.75 -20.71
N VAL A 231 1.09 11.83 -19.94
CA VAL A 231 0.99 10.42 -20.30
C VAL A 231 -0.47 10.09 -20.52
N GLU A 232 -0.78 9.52 -21.68
CA GLU A 232 -2.11 9.09 -22.08
C GLU A 232 -2.13 7.59 -22.33
N LEU A 233 -3.28 6.99 -22.05
CA LEU A 233 -3.50 5.56 -22.07
C LEU A 233 -4.73 5.27 -22.92
N ARG A 234 -4.69 4.15 -23.65
CA ARG A 234 -5.85 3.59 -24.34
C ARG A 234 -5.82 2.07 -24.24
N GLU A 235 -6.97 1.44 -24.04
CA GLU A 235 -7.05 -0.02 -24.01
C GLU A 235 -6.70 -0.60 -25.39
N LEU A 236 -5.80 -1.59 -25.44
CA LEU A 236 -5.53 -2.31 -26.68
C LEU A 236 -6.74 -3.18 -27.03
N PRO A 237 -7.14 -3.28 -28.31
CA PRO A 237 -8.15 -4.23 -28.74
C PRO A 237 -7.75 -5.64 -28.26
N ASN A 238 -8.66 -6.34 -27.58
CA ASN A 238 -8.42 -7.73 -27.18
C ASN A 238 -7.90 -8.51 -28.39
N ALA A 239 -6.66 -9.02 -28.32
CA ALA A 239 -6.17 -9.93 -29.35
C ALA A 239 -7.20 -11.08 -29.45
N PRO A 240 -7.74 -11.38 -30.65
CA PRO A 240 -8.72 -12.44 -30.79
C PRO A 240 -8.11 -13.73 -30.25
N ALA A 241 -8.82 -14.40 -29.34
CA ALA A 241 -8.43 -15.68 -28.78
C ALA A 241 -7.91 -16.57 -29.91
N ARG A 242 -6.63 -16.92 -29.84
CA ARG A 242 -5.95 -17.69 -30.89
C ARG A 242 -6.68 -19.04 -30.97
N ARG A 243 -7.59 -19.19 -31.96
CA ARG A 243 -8.33 -20.43 -32.18
C ARG A 243 -7.31 -21.58 -32.25
N PRO A 244 -7.50 -22.68 -31.51
CA PRO A 244 -6.61 -23.82 -31.64
C PRO A 244 -6.65 -24.27 -33.11
N ARG A 245 -5.47 -24.38 -33.72
CA ARG A 245 -5.30 -24.91 -35.07
C ARG A 245 -5.94 -26.29 -35.09
N ARG A 246 -7.08 -26.45 -35.79
CA ARG A 246 -7.59 -27.77 -36.15
C ARG A 246 -6.48 -28.45 -36.95
N GLY A 247 -5.86 -29.46 -36.36
CA GLY A 247 -4.94 -30.34 -37.07
C GLY A 247 -5.68 -30.95 -38.24
N GLY A 248 -5.22 -30.64 -39.46
CA GLY A 248 -5.63 -31.38 -40.64
C GLY A 248 -5.02 -32.77 -40.55
N SER A 249 -5.85 -33.79 -40.32
CA SER A 249 -5.45 -35.17 -40.57
C SER A 249 -5.38 -35.39 -42.08
N ASN A 250 -4.18 -35.67 -42.56
CA ASN A 250 -3.94 -36.35 -43.82
C ASN A 250 -4.57 -37.75 -43.76
N ALA A 251 -5.38 -38.09 -44.77
CA ALA A 251 -5.62 -39.46 -45.18
C ALA A 251 -5.97 -39.43 -46.68
N GLY A 252 -4.94 -39.65 -47.50
CA GLY A 252 -5.02 -40.13 -48.87
C GLY A 252 -4.29 -41.45 -48.93
#